data_AF-A0A9N9JL09-F1
#
_entry.id   AF-A0A9N9JL09-F1
#
_cell.length_a   1.000
_cell.length_b   1.000
_cell.length_c   1.000
_cell.angle_alpha   90.00
_cell.angle_beta   90.00
_cell.angle_gamma   90.00
#
_symmetry.space_group_name_H-M   'P 1'
#
loop_
_entity.id
_entity.type
_entity.pdbx_description
1 polymer ?
#
loop_
_entity_poly.entity_id
_entity_poly.type
_entity_poly.pdbx_seq_one_letter_code
_entity_poly.pdbx_strand_id
1 'polypeptide(L)'
;WRLASGAFPFSDNLARFFNFKSQQELIESFKQQVATDSDLVNCDLDVWSTALIITYLKILCWKYRSEWEFIIDDSEYWLSTQMNNLDDVDRLYEVCRKFIMERFRIETIDKDTRITIRTVKRVISYQNEDGCVDLNEKVAKFYGFQSVEEFKKHLMKYFKTERVTKLHINIWVTAYTIWYLRLVTYNYRQEWIQPYEKSYE
;
A
#
# COMPACT_ATOMS: atom_id res chain seq x y z
N TRP A 1 5.17 -9.41 21.10
CA TRP A 1 5.76 -10.00 19.88
C TRP A 1 6.40 -8.97 18.95
N ARG A 2 6.16 -7.66 19.16
CA ARG A 2 6.73 -6.59 18.32
C ARG A 2 8.05 -6.09 18.87
N LEU A 3 9.02 -5.85 18.01
CA LEU A 3 10.30 -5.20 18.33
C LEU A 3 10.13 -3.67 18.40
N ALA A 4 11.08 -3.00 19.05
CA ALA A 4 11.12 -1.53 19.09
C ALA A 4 11.31 -0.90 17.70
N SER A 5 11.89 -1.65 16.75
CA SER A 5 12.00 -1.25 15.33
C SER A 5 10.66 -1.26 14.58
N GLY A 6 9.63 -1.86 15.16
CA GLY A 6 8.31 -2.03 14.56
C GLY A 6 8.09 -3.36 13.83
N ALA A 7 9.13 -4.18 13.68
CA ALA A 7 9.04 -5.52 13.12
C ALA A 7 8.37 -6.52 14.09
N PHE A 8 7.78 -7.56 13.53
CA PHE A 8 7.24 -8.70 14.28
C PHE A 8 7.98 -9.99 13.93
N PRO A 9 9.02 -10.37 14.67
CA PRO A 9 9.80 -11.56 14.35
C PRO A 9 8.98 -12.83 14.46
N PHE A 10 9.32 -13.80 13.62
CA PHE A 10 8.81 -15.14 13.77
C PHE A 10 9.15 -15.72 15.15
N SER A 11 8.18 -16.43 15.72
CA SER A 11 8.30 -17.14 16.99
C SER A 11 7.30 -18.29 17.02
N ASP A 12 7.51 -19.27 17.89
CA ASP A 12 6.52 -20.34 18.10
C ASP A 12 5.16 -19.80 18.56
N ASN A 13 5.15 -18.68 19.28
CA ASN A 13 3.90 -18.02 19.66
C ASN A 13 3.17 -17.42 18.46
N LEU A 14 3.91 -16.80 17.53
CA LEU A 14 3.34 -16.32 16.27
C LEU A 14 2.84 -17.48 15.40
N ALA A 15 3.59 -18.58 15.34
CA ALA A 15 3.15 -19.77 14.62
C ALA A 15 1.82 -20.31 15.18
N ARG A 16 1.72 -20.46 16.50
CA ARG A 16 0.49 -20.89 17.17
C ARG A 16 -0.67 -19.94 16.92
N PHE A 17 -0.41 -18.63 16.86
CA PHE A 17 -1.43 -17.63 16.50
C PHE A 17 -2.02 -17.88 15.10
N PHE A 18 -1.22 -18.35 14.15
CA PHE A 18 -1.66 -18.79 12.81
C PHE A 18 -2.07 -20.28 12.75
N ASN A 19 -2.28 -20.94 13.90
CA ASN A 19 -2.62 -22.35 14.06
C ASN A 19 -1.55 -23.34 13.56
N PHE A 20 -0.27 -22.96 13.54
CA PHE A 20 0.86 -23.84 13.24
C PHE A 20 1.50 -24.38 14.53
N LYS A 21 2.19 -25.52 14.45
CA LYS A 21 2.80 -26.20 15.61
C LYS A 21 4.12 -25.54 16.02
N SER A 22 4.86 -24.99 15.05
CA SER A 22 6.16 -24.35 15.29
C SER A 22 6.43 -23.21 14.32
N GLN A 23 7.36 -22.34 14.68
CA GLN A 23 7.89 -21.29 13.81
C GLN A 23 8.35 -21.84 12.46
N GLN A 24 9.07 -22.96 12.47
CA GLN A 24 9.60 -23.56 11.25
C GLN A 24 8.48 -24.01 10.30
N GLU A 25 7.41 -24.61 10.82
CA GLU A 25 6.26 -25.04 10.01
C GLU A 25 5.58 -23.84 9.32
N LEU A 26 5.41 -22.73 10.04
CA LEU A 26 4.84 -21.50 9.47
C LEU A 26 5.76 -20.92 8.39
N ILE A 27 7.07 -20.84 8.64
CA ILE A 27 8.04 -20.32 7.66
C ILE A 27 8.04 -21.15 6.39
N GLU A 28 8.10 -22.49 6.51
CA GLU A 28 8.09 -23.39 5.36
C GLU A 28 6.78 -23.29 4.57
N SER A 29 5.65 -23.21 5.27
CA SER A 29 4.33 -23.05 4.63
C SER A 29 4.22 -21.72 3.88
N PHE A 30 4.67 -20.61 4.46
CA PHE A 30 4.65 -19.32 3.78
C PHE A 30 5.67 -19.23 2.64
N LYS A 31 6.86 -19.83 2.81
CA LYS A 31 7.88 -19.90 1.76
C LYS A 31 7.38 -20.56 0.48
N GLN A 32 6.52 -21.58 0.59
CA GLN A 32 5.87 -22.21 -0.56
C GLN A 32 4.98 -21.24 -1.35
N GLN A 33 4.37 -20.25 -0.68
CA GLN A 33 3.49 -19.26 -1.32
C GLN A 33 4.26 -18.20 -2.11
N VAL A 34 5.46 -17.86 -1.65
CA VAL A 34 6.33 -16.88 -2.33
C VAL A 34 7.30 -17.55 -3.31
N ALA A 35 7.39 -18.89 -3.34
CA ALA A 35 8.43 -19.64 -4.05
C ALA A 35 8.60 -19.30 -5.54
N THR A 36 7.55 -18.81 -6.19
CA THR A 36 7.55 -18.43 -7.62
C THR A 36 8.02 -17.00 -7.88
N ASP A 37 8.16 -16.18 -6.85
CA ASP A 37 8.62 -14.78 -6.93
C ASP A 37 9.99 -14.66 -6.26
N SER A 38 11.04 -14.53 -7.10
CA SER A 38 12.43 -14.46 -6.65
C SER A 38 12.72 -13.27 -5.75
N ASP A 39 12.02 -12.15 -5.94
CA ASP A 39 12.23 -10.94 -5.14
C ASP A 39 11.62 -11.14 -3.74
N LEU A 40 10.46 -11.79 -3.67
CA LEU A 40 9.80 -12.10 -2.40
C LEU A 40 10.47 -13.23 -1.62
N VAL A 41 11.00 -14.25 -2.30
CA VAL A 41 11.74 -15.37 -1.67
C VAL A 41 12.97 -14.90 -0.91
N ASN A 42 13.62 -13.85 -1.39
CA ASN A 42 14.87 -13.35 -0.81
C ASN A 42 14.65 -12.27 0.26
N CYS A 43 13.41 -11.93 0.57
CA CYS A 43 13.11 -10.97 1.64
C CYS A 43 13.47 -11.55 3.01
N ASP A 44 13.76 -10.65 3.96
CA ASP A 44 14.01 -11.02 5.35
C ASP A 44 12.78 -11.70 5.97
N LEU A 45 13.01 -12.66 6.87
CA LEU A 45 11.95 -13.35 7.60
C LEU A 45 11.09 -12.40 8.44
N ASP A 46 11.67 -11.32 8.97
CA ASP A 46 10.95 -10.29 9.71
C ASP A 46 10.03 -9.47 8.78
N VAL A 47 10.38 -9.31 7.50
CA VAL A 47 9.50 -8.69 6.49
C VAL A 47 8.27 -9.57 6.24
N TRP A 48 8.46 -10.87 6.05
CA TRP A 48 7.35 -11.81 5.85
C TRP A 48 6.39 -11.85 7.04
N SER A 49 6.92 -12.03 8.25
CA SER A 49 6.13 -12.14 9.47
C SER A 49 5.40 -10.83 9.81
N THR A 50 6.06 -9.69 9.61
CA THR A 50 5.42 -8.38 9.76
C THR A 50 4.28 -8.18 8.76
N ALA A 51 4.49 -8.48 7.47
CA ALA A 51 3.45 -8.39 6.45
C ALA A 51 2.25 -9.31 6.76
N LEU A 52 2.51 -10.53 7.25
CA LEU A 52 1.47 -11.47 7.66
C LEU A 52 0.61 -10.93 8.80
N ILE A 53 1.20 -10.36 9.84
CA ILE A 53 0.45 -9.82 10.98
C ILE A 53 -0.36 -8.59 10.57
N ILE A 54 0.24 -7.68 9.80
CA ILE A 54 -0.46 -6.50 9.28
C ILE A 54 -1.68 -6.94 8.47
N THR A 55 -1.50 -7.91 7.58
CA THR A 55 -2.58 -8.42 6.73
C THR A 55 -3.65 -9.12 7.56
N TYR A 56 -3.25 -9.91 8.56
CA TYR A 56 -4.19 -10.58 9.46
C TYR A 56 -5.09 -9.58 10.17
N LEU A 57 -4.49 -8.54 10.77
CA LEU A 57 -5.25 -7.54 11.53
C LEU A 57 -6.20 -6.76 10.61
N LYS A 58 -5.75 -6.41 9.40
CA LYS A 58 -6.57 -5.71 8.40
C LYS A 58 -7.74 -6.56 7.87
N ILE A 59 -7.59 -7.88 7.78
CA ILE A 59 -8.63 -8.76 7.24
C ILE A 59 -9.59 -9.26 8.34
N LEU A 60 -9.05 -9.78 9.44
CA LEU A 60 -9.82 -10.48 10.47
C LEU A 60 -10.20 -9.58 11.63
N CYS A 61 -9.39 -8.54 11.92
CA CYS A 61 -9.60 -7.64 13.05
C CYS A 61 -10.02 -6.24 12.62
N TRP A 62 -10.53 -6.06 11.40
CA TRP A 62 -10.91 -4.76 10.85
C TRP A 62 -11.91 -4.00 11.72
N LYS A 63 -12.81 -4.71 12.42
CA LYS A 63 -13.79 -4.13 13.36
C LYS A 63 -13.15 -3.46 14.58
N TYR A 64 -11.96 -3.90 14.97
CA TYR A 64 -11.22 -3.42 16.14
C TYR A 64 -10.02 -2.56 15.76
N ARG A 65 -10.10 -1.88 14.61
CA ARG A 65 -8.99 -1.09 14.05
C ARG A 65 -8.42 -0.05 15.01
N SER A 66 -9.26 0.61 15.80
CA SER A 66 -8.81 1.59 16.81
C SER A 66 -7.76 1.03 17.77
N GLU A 67 -7.77 -0.28 18.01
CA GLU A 67 -6.87 -0.96 18.94
C GLU A 67 -5.47 -1.22 18.33
N TRP A 68 -5.37 -1.30 17.00
CA TRP A 68 -4.13 -1.72 16.34
C TRP A 68 -3.59 -0.76 15.27
N GLU A 69 -4.39 0.20 14.79
CA GLU A 69 -4.03 1.09 13.68
C GLU A 69 -2.68 1.78 13.89
N PHE A 70 -2.51 2.44 15.04
CA PHE A 70 -1.26 3.15 15.34
C PHE A 70 -0.04 2.22 15.36
N ILE A 71 -0.21 1.00 15.88
CA ILE A 71 0.86 -0.02 15.93
C ILE A 71 1.22 -0.48 14.51
N ILE A 72 0.20 -0.61 13.65
CA ILE A 72 0.37 -1.09 12.29
C ILE A 72 0.89 0.00 11.36
N ASP A 73 0.55 1.27 11.55
CA ASP A 73 1.12 2.37 10.77
C ASP A 73 2.64 2.44 10.92
N ASP A 74 3.15 2.32 12.15
CA ASP A 74 4.59 2.28 12.43
C ASP A 74 5.25 1.01 11.83
N SER A 75 4.54 -0.11 11.84
CA SER A 75 5.03 -1.37 11.24
C SER A 75 5.02 -1.34 9.71
N GLU A 76 4.03 -0.68 9.09
CA GLU A 76 3.97 -0.43 7.64
C GLU A 76 5.05 0.56 7.22
N TYR A 77 5.31 1.58 8.04
CA TYR A 77 6.43 2.49 7.83
C TYR A 77 7.74 1.70 7.82
N TRP A 78 8.02 0.93 8.88
CA TRP A 78 9.20 0.06 8.93
C TRP A 78 9.29 -0.86 7.70
N LEU A 79 8.23 -1.57 7.33
CA LEU A 79 8.22 -2.47 6.19
C LEU A 79 8.55 -1.75 4.87
N SER A 80 8.03 -0.52 4.69
CA SER A 80 8.35 0.31 3.52
C SER A 80 9.81 0.79 3.46
N THR A 81 10.54 0.74 4.58
CA THR A 81 11.99 1.02 4.59
C THR A 81 12.83 -0.22 4.30
N GLN A 82 12.28 -1.42 4.47
CA GLN A 82 12.99 -2.68 4.21
C GLN A 82 12.93 -3.09 2.74
N MET A 83 11.89 -2.65 2.03
CA MET A 83 11.67 -2.97 0.62
C MET A 83 11.82 -1.70 -0.23
N ASN A 84 12.76 -1.72 -1.17
CA ASN A 84 13.04 -0.56 -2.02
C ASN A 84 11.99 -0.33 -3.12
N ASN A 85 11.16 -1.34 -3.41
CA ASN A 85 10.20 -1.31 -4.50
C ASN A 85 8.77 -1.50 -3.98
N LEU A 86 7.93 -0.49 -4.18
CA LEU A 86 6.53 -0.51 -3.77
C LEU A 86 5.72 -1.57 -4.53
N ASP A 87 6.06 -1.87 -5.79
CA ASP A 87 5.39 -2.94 -6.55
C ASP A 87 5.65 -4.31 -5.91
N ASP A 88 6.79 -4.52 -5.24
CA ASP A 88 7.13 -5.77 -4.54
C ASP A 88 6.40 -5.84 -3.19
N VAL A 89 6.30 -4.71 -2.48
CA VAL A 89 5.48 -4.58 -1.25
C VAL A 89 4.02 -4.96 -1.56
N ASP A 90 3.49 -4.47 -2.66
CA ASP A 90 2.12 -4.76 -3.10
C ASP A 90 1.91 -6.26 -3.36
N ARG A 91 2.84 -6.90 -4.09
CA ARG A 91 2.79 -8.35 -4.34
C ARG A 91 2.88 -9.14 -3.04
N LEU A 92 3.75 -8.75 -2.11
CA LEU A 92 3.86 -9.38 -0.79
C LEU A 92 2.53 -9.35 -0.04
N TYR A 93 1.87 -8.19 0.02
CA TYR A 93 0.56 -8.07 0.66
C TYR A 93 -0.52 -8.93 -0.02
N GLU A 94 -0.50 -9.06 -1.34
CA GLU A 94 -1.43 -9.95 -2.05
C GLU A 94 -1.17 -11.44 -1.73
N VAL A 95 0.09 -11.84 -1.62
CA VAL A 95 0.44 -13.21 -1.19
C VAL A 95 -0.01 -13.45 0.26
N CYS A 96 0.28 -12.53 1.19
CA CYS A 96 -0.19 -12.61 2.57
C CYS A 96 -1.72 -12.68 2.64
N ARG A 97 -2.42 -11.89 1.82
CA ARG A 97 -3.89 -11.87 1.76
C ARG A 97 -4.43 -13.23 1.34
N LYS A 98 -3.92 -13.80 0.25
CA LYS A 98 -4.31 -15.15 -0.20
C LYS A 98 -4.04 -16.19 0.87
N PHE A 99 -2.84 -16.19 1.45
CA PHE A 99 -2.45 -17.13 2.50
C PHE A 99 -3.39 -17.08 3.70
N ILE A 100 -3.75 -15.89 4.19
CA ILE A 100 -4.68 -15.74 5.31
C ILE A 100 -6.10 -16.16 4.94
N MET A 101 -6.58 -15.78 3.76
CA MET A 101 -7.91 -16.18 3.30
C MET A 101 -8.02 -17.70 3.21
N GLU A 102 -7.03 -18.39 2.64
CA GLU A 102 -6.99 -19.84 2.55
C GLU A 102 -6.90 -20.48 3.93
N ARG A 103 -6.01 -19.97 4.79
CA ARG A 103 -5.77 -20.53 6.13
C ARG A 103 -7.01 -20.44 7.03
N PHE A 104 -7.73 -19.33 6.98
CA PHE A 104 -8.89 -19.07 7.84
C PHE A 104 -10.23 -19.26 7.13
N ARG A 105 -10.23 -19.79 5.90
CA ARG A 105 -11.43 -20.06 5.08
C ARG A 105 -12.34 -18.84 4.94
N ILE A 106 -11.74 -17.70 4.63
CA ILE A 106 -12.44 -16.43 4.45
C ILE A 106 -12.87 -16.30 2.99
N GLU A 107 -14.17 -16.28 2.73
CA GLU A 107 -14.70 -16.18 1.36
C GLU A 107 -14.85 -14.73 0.88
N THR A 108 -15.17 -13.81 1.79
CA THR A 108 -15.37 -12.40 1.50
C THR A 108 -14.68 -11.51 2.52
N ILE A 109 -14.16 -10.38 2.05
CA ILE A 109 -13.48 -9.39 2.89
C ILE A 109 -14.21 -8.07 2.68
N ASP A 110 -14.54 -7.40 3.79
CA ASP A 110 -14.92 -6.00 3.73
C ASP A 110 -13.71 -5.18 3.30
N LYS A 111 -13.79 -4.56 2.12
CA LYS A 111 -12.70 -3.75 1.59
C LYS A 111 -12.49 -2.55 2.53
N ASP A 112 -11.39 -2.57 3.26
CA ASP A 112 -10.90 -1.37 3.94
C ASP A 112 -10.41 -0.38 2.87
N THR A 113 -11.21 0.66 2.62
CA THR A 113 -10.92 1.71 1.63
C THR A 113 -10.09 2.86 2.19
N ARG A 114 -9.65 2.78 3.45
CA ARG A 114 -8.96 3.89 4.12
C ARG A 114 -7.50 3.99 3.69
N ILE A 115 -6.99 5.22 3.71
CA ILE A 115 -5.62 5.56 3.29
C ILE A 115 -4.61 5.06 4.32
N THR A 116 -3.51 4.48 3.81
CA THR A 116 -2.35 4.11 4.61
C THR A 116 -1.11 4.84 4.11
N ILE A 117 -0.06 4.84 4.92
CA ILE A 117 1.25 5.39 4.52
C ILE A 117 1.74 4.84 3.17
N ARG A 118 1.49 3.55 2.88
CA ARG A 118 1.83 2.93 1.60
C ARG A 118 1.09 3.59 0.42
N THR A 119 -0.18 3.92 0.59
CA THR A 119 -0.98 4.63 -0.43
C THR A 119 -0.39 6.01 -0.72
N VAL A 120 0.06 6.71 0.32
CA VAL A 120 0.71 8.02 0.21
C VAL A 120 2.05 7.92 -0.51
N LYS A 121 2.94 7.01 -0.08
CA LYS A 121 4.24 6.82 -0.74
C LYS A 121 4.11 6.45 -2.22
N ARG A 122 3.08 5.66 -2.56
CA ARG A 122 2.82 5.25 -3.94
C ARG A 122 2.35 6.39 -4.83
N VAL A 123 1.43 7.24 -4.37
CA VAL A 123 1.03 8.39 -5.19
C VAL A 123 2.18 9.38 -5.40
N ILE A 124 3.04 9.57 -4.39
CA ILE A 124 4.26 10.40 -4.51
C ILE A 124 5.21 9.79 -5.55
N SER A 125 5.39 8.46 -5.55
CA SER A 125 6.30 7.78 -6.48
C SER A 125 5.93 7.94 -7.97
N TYR A 126 4.72 8.42 -8.27
CA TYR A 126 4.29 8.72 -9.63
C TYR A 126 4.65 10.14 -10.10
N GLN A 127 5.21 10.98 -9.22
CA GLN A 127 5.75 12.27 -9.62
C GLN A 127 7.06 12.07 -10.39
N ASN A 128 7.20 12.83 -11.47
CA ASN A 128 8.44 12.90 -12.24
C ASN A 128 9.44 13.89 -11.61
N GLU A 129 10.58 14.09 -12.27
CA GLU A 129 11.65 14.97 -11.77
C GLU A 129 11.21 16.43 -11.62
N ASP A 130 10.15 16.87 -12.28
CA ASP A 130 9.57 18.21 -12.18
C ASP A 130 8.45 18.28 -11.12
N GLY A 131 8.21 17.20 -10.38
CA GLY A 131 7.11 17.13 -9.42
C GLY A 131 5.72 16.98 -10.07
N CYS A 132 5.64 16.87 -11.39
CA CYS A 132 4.40 16.64 -12.14
C CYS A 132 4.02 15.15 -12.12
N VAL A 133 2.73 14.84 -12.15
CA VAL A 133 2.22 13.47 -12.28
C VAL A 133 1.73 13.25 -13.71
N ASP A 134 2.42 12.35 -14.42
CA ASP A 134 2.07 12.03 -15.80
C ASP A 134 0.87 11.09 -15.88
N LEU A 135 -0.04 11.37 -16.81
CA LEU A 135 -1.17 10.48 -17.05
C LEU A 135 -0.68 9.16 -17.66
N ASN A 136 -0.83 8.06 -16.92
CA ASN A 136 -0.49 6.72 -17.39
C ASN A 136 -1.39 5.65 -16.72
N GLU A 137 -1.21 4.40 -17.13
CA GLU A 137 -1.98 3.25 -16.63
C GLU A 137 -1.85 3.05 -15.11
N LYS A 138 -0.66 3.25 -14.53
CA LYS A 138 -0.45 3.11 -13.07
C LYS A 138 -1.26 4.15 -12.30
N VAL A 139 -1.24 5.40 -12.77
CA VAL A 139 -1.99 6.52 -12.16
C VAL A 139 -3.50 6.33 -12.31
N ALA A 140 -3.97 5.92 -13.50
CA ALA A 140 -5.39 5.64 -13.73
C ALA A 140 -5.90 4.54 -12.78
N LYS A 141 -5.15 3.43 -12.68
CA LYS A 141 -5.48 2.31 -11.77
C LYS A 141 -5.43 2.71 -10.30
N PHE A 142 -4.49 3.54 -9.89
CA PHE A 142 -4.41 4.05 -8.52
C PHE A 142 -5.70 4.76 -8.09
N TYR A 143 -6.28 5.56 -8.98
CA TYR A 143 -7.56 6.23 -8.74
C TYR A 143 -8.79 5.35 -9.01
N GLY A 144 -8.60 4.06 -9.33
CA GLY A 144 -9.68 3.09 -9.50
C GLY A 144 -10.31 3.06 -10.91
N PHE A 145 -9.67 3.67 -11.91
CA PHE A 145 -10.13 3.61 -13.30
C PHE A 145 -9.55 2.40 -14.04
N GLN A 146 -10.29 1.87 -15.01
CA GLN A 146 -9.88 0.69 -15.78
C GLN A 146 -8.88 1.03 -16.88
N SER A 147 -8.87 2.26 -17.38
CA SER A 147 -7.93 2.73 -18.40
C SER A 147 -7.62 4.23 -18.29
N VAL A 148 -6.55 4.64 -18.98
CA VAL A 148 -6.18 6.05 -19.14
C VAL A 148 -7.32 6.88 -19.76
N GLU A 149 -8.01 6.36 -20.77
CA GLU A 149 -9.11 7.03 -21.47
C GLU A 149 -10.30 7.28 -20.54
N GLU A 150 -10.63 6.30 -19.70
CA GLU A 150 -11.69 6.43 -18.71
C GLU A 150 -11.38 7.54 -17.71
N PHE A 151 -10.15 7.55 -17.17
CA PHE A 151 -9.72 8.58 -16.24
C PHE A 151 -9.68 9.96 -16.90
N LYS A 152 -9.15 10.06 -18.12
CA LYS A 152 -9.15 11.31 -18.90
C LYS A 152 -10.57 11.85 -19.10
N LYS A 153 -11.50 10.98 -19.50
CA LYS A 153 -12.92 11.36 -19.67
C LYS A 153 -13.53 11.83 -18.35
N HIS A 154 -13.16 11.24 -17.21
CA HIS A 154 -13.58 11.69 -15.90
C HIS A 154 -13.07 13.12 -15.60
N LEU A 155 -11.78 13.38 -15.81
CA LEU A 155 -11.17 14.70 -15.59
C LEU A 155 -11.83 15.78 -16.46
N MET A 156 -12.12 15.49 -17.74
CA MET A 156 -12.77 16.43 -18.66
C MET A 156 -14.14 16.94 -18.18
N LYS A 157 -14.83 16.22 -17.27
CA LYS A 157 -16.08 16.70 -16.67
C LYS A 157 -15.89 17.92 -15.76
N TYR A 158 -14.71 18.05 -15.15
CA TYR A 158 -14.37 19.10 -14.20
C TYR A 158 -13.49 20.21 -14.81
N PHE A 159 -12.52 19.82 -15.64
CA PHE A 159 -11.58 20.73 -16.29
C PHE A 159 -12.12 21.25 -17.64
N LYS A 160 -13.27 21.95 -17.63
CA LYS A 160 -14.08 22.26 -18.83
C LYS A 160 -14.03 23.70 -19.36
N THR A 161 -13.36 24.63 -18.67
CA THR A 161 -13.29 26.02 -19.14
C THR A 161 -12.30 26.17 -20.28
N GLU A 162 -12.54 27.10 -21.22
CA GLU A 162 -11.70 27.29 -22.42
C GLU A 162 -10.20 27.50 -22.11
N ARG A 163 -9.89 28.19 -21.00
CA ARG A 163 -8.50 28.38 -20.58
C ARG A 163 -7.86 27.09 -20.09
N VAL A 164 -8.61 26.31 -19.30
CA VAL A 164 -8.13 25.07 -18.70
C VAL A 164 -8.01 23.94 -19.72
N THR A 165 -8.93 23.87 -20.69
CA THR A 165 -8.91 22.82 -21.74
C THR A 165 -7.69 22.90 -22.66
N LYS A 166 -7.03 24.06 -22.73
CA LYS A 166 -5.77 24.27 -23.48
C LYS A 166 -4.52 23.80 -22.72
N LEU A 167 -4.62 23.55 -21.42
CA LEU A 167 -3.51 23.07 -20.61
C LEU A 167 -3.19 21.59 -20.94
N HIS A 168 -1.93 21.20 -20.74
CA HIS A 168 -1.53 19.81 -20.88
C HIS A 168 -2.26 18.92 -19.87
N ILE A 169 -2.65 17.71 -20.27
CA ILE A 169 -3.46 16.81 -19.44
C ILE A 169 -2.77 16.45 -18.11
N ASN A 170 -1.43 16.39 -18.09
CA ASN A 170 -0.66 16.10 -16.87
C ASN A 170 -0.81 17.23 -15.82
N ILE A 171 -1.11 18.47 -16.23
CA ILE A 171 -1.43 19.56 -15.29
C ILE A 171 -2.74 19.25 -14.56
N TRP A 172 -3.74 18.69 -15.26
CA TRP A 172 -5.02 18.32 -14.63
C TRP A 172 -4.83 17.16 -13.65
N VAL A 173 -4.06 16.15 -14.04
CA VAL A 173 -3.73 15.01 -13.17
C VAL A 173 -2.94 15.46 -11.94
N THR A 174 -1.95 16.33 -12.12
CA THR A 174 -1.15 16.89 -11.02
C THR A 174 -2.03 17.68 -10.06
N ALA A 175 -2.88 18.57 -10.57
CA ALA A 175 -3.83 19.32 -9.74
C ALA A 175 -4.80 18.39 -8.99
N TYR A 176 -5.28 17.33 -9.64
CA TYR A 176 -6.13 16.31 -9.01
C TYR A 176 -5.39 15.59 -7.87
N THR A 177 -4.14 15.18 -8.10
CA THR A 177 -3.28 14.52 -7.09
C THR A 177 -2.97 15.43 -5.91
N ILE A 178 -2.65 16.71 -6.16
CA ILE A 178 -2.43 17.72 -5.13
C ILE A 178 -3.65 17.84 -4.20
N TRP A 179 -4.86 17.87 -4.78
CA TRP A 179 -6.10 17.92 -4.00
C TRP A 179 -6.38 16.62 -3.25
N TYR A 180 -6.08 15.47 -3.85
CA TYR A 180 -6.13 14.18 -3.18
C TYR A 180 -5.21 14.17 -1.95
N LEU A 181 -3.96 14.62 -2.08
CA LEU A 181 -3.02 14.68 -0.96
C LEU A 181 -3.55 15.55 0.19
N ARG A 182 -4.04 16.75 -0.14
CA ARG A 182 -4.58 17.72 0.83
C ARG A 182 -5.84 17.24 1.55
N LEU A 183 -6.78 16.61 0.83
CA LEU A 183 -8.11 16.28 1.38
C LEU A 183 -8.17 14.87 1.97
N VAL A 184 -7.50 13.92 1.33
CA VAL A 184 -7.66 12.48 1.60
C VAL A 184 -6.50 11.94 2.45
N THR A 185 -5.31 12.55 2.33
CA THR A 185 -4.10 12.07 3.00
C THR A 185 -3.55 13.06 4.03
N TYR A 186 -4.38 13.99 4.53
CA TYR A 186 -3.98 15.06 5.43
C TYR A 186 -3.21 14.59 6.68
N ASN A 187 -3.61 13.46 7.26
CA ASN A 187 -2.96 12.89 8.44
C ASN A 187 -1.50 12.47 8.20
N TYR A 188 -1.09 12.32 6.93
CA TYR A 188 0.26 11.97 6.50
C TYR A 188 1.02 13.17 5.93
N ARG A 189 0.64 14.42 6.26
CA ARG A 189 1.22 15.64 5.66
C ARG A 189 2.75 15.66 5.64
N GLN A 190 3.40 15.20 6.71
CA GLN A 190 4.87 15.20 6.79
C GLN A 190 5.53 14.35 5.70
N GLU A 191 4.82 13.34 5.18
CA GLU A 191 5.32 12.39 4.19
C GLU A 191 5.24 12.93 2.76
N TRP A 192 4.28 13.82 2.50
CA TRP A 192 4.02 14.33 1.14
C TRP A 192 4.29 15.83 0.96
N ILE A 193 4.59 16.59 2.02
CA ILE A 193 4.70 18.05 1.92
C ILE A 193 5.84 18.52 1.00
N GLN A 194 7.02 17.89 1.07
CA GLN A 194 8.15 18.25 0.21
C GLN A 194 7.87 17.92 -1.27
N PRO A 195 7.46 16.69 -1.63
CA PRO A 195 7.07 16.38 -3.02
C PRO A 195 5.91 17.24 -3.53
N TYR A 196 5.01 17.65 -2.62
CA TYR A 196 3.92 18.56 -2.91
C TYR A 196 4.42 19.96 -3.25
N GLU A 197 5.35 20.53 -2.49
CA GLU A 197 5.91 21.87 -2.75
C GLU A 197 6.62 21.92 -4.12
N LYS A 198 7.33 20.84 -4.46
CA LYS A 198 7.99 20.68 -5.76
C LYS A 198 7.02 20.77 -6.95
N SER A 199 5.78 20.31 -6.81
CA SER A 199 4.78 20.42 -7.90
C SER A 199 4.32 21.86 -8.20
N TYR A 200 4.69 22.84 -7.38
CA TYR A 200 4.35 24.26 -7.56
C TYR A 200 5.51 25.10 -8.09
N GLU A 201 6.72 24.55 -8.17
CA GLU A 201 7.91 25.18 -8.75
C GLU A 201 7.86 25.13 -10.29
#